data_AF-A0A7S1JSR1-F1
#
_entry.id   AF-A0A7S1JSR1-F1
#
_cell.length_a   1.000
_cell.length_b   1.000
_cell.length_c   1.000
_cell.angle_alpha   90.00
_cell.angle_beta   90.00
_cell.angle_gamma   90.00
#
_symmetry.space_group_name_H-M   'P 1'
#
loop_
_entity.id
_entity.type
_entity.pdbx_description
1 polymer ?
#
loop_
_entity_poly.entity_id
_entity_poly.type
_entity_poly.pdbx_seq_one_letter_code
_entity_poly.pdbx_strand_id
1 'polypeptide(L)'
;MGASVAVVVAASTYILRQRRAVKEERETQAASADPPPSECGGKKVALLLVDHGSRLKAANDMIFDVARLVQGQRDDLIVDAAHMEIAEPNIPEVVDKCVKAGAEKIIVHPYMLAPGRHATKDIPKMVMDAMASHPSVEYEVTSCLGIHEKIGQVVLERAGLVAGAVAGA
;
A
#
# COMPACT_ATOMS: atom_id res chain seq x y z
N MET A 1 -43.43 12.69 -12.16
CA MET A 1 -42.01 12.51 -12.57
C MET A 1 -41.50 11.24 -11.91
N GLY A 2 -41.60 10.10 -12.59
CA GLY A 2 -41.17 8.80 -12.08
C GLY A 2 -39.81 8.46 -12.65
N ALA A 3 -38.81 8.23 -11.80
CA ALA A 3 -37.55 7.65 -12.24
C ALA A 3 -37.83 6.27 -12.84
N SER A 4 -37.35 6.04 -14.07
CA SER A 4 -37.57 4.80 -14.81
C SER A 4 -37.11 3.60 -13.97
N VAL A 5 -37.97 2.60 -13.83
CA VAL A 5 -37.72 1.32 -13.13
C VAL A 5 -36.41 0.67 -13.59
N ALA A 6 -35.98 0.94 -14.83
CA ALA A 6 -34.70 0.48 -15.37
C ALA A 6 -33.45 1.00 -14.63
N VAL A 7 -33.47 2.24 -14.10
CA VAL A 7 -32.31 2.85 -13.42
C VAL A 7 -32.10 2.23 -12.03
N VAL A 8 -33.18 1.90 -11.32
CA VAL A 8 -33.13 1.28 -9.99
C VAL A 8 -32.61 -0.16 -10.06
N VAL A 9 -32.96 -0.88 -11.13
CA VAL A 9 -32.48 -2.25 -11.37
C VAL A 9 -31.00 -2.27 -11.77
N ALA A 10 -30.54 -1.30 -12.58
CA ALA A 10 -29.12 -1.17 -12.94
C ALA A 10 -28.23 -0.82 -11.74
N ALA A 11 -28.67 0.09 -10.87
CA ALA A 11 -27.96 0.40 -9.63
C ALA A 11 -27.92 -0.80 -8.67
N SER A 12 -29.02 -1.55 -8.56
CA SER A 12 -29.09 -2.75 -7.71
C SER A 12 -28.16 -3.86 -8.19
N THR A 13 -28.08 -4.10 -9.49
CA THR A 13 -27.17 -5.11 -10.08
C THR A 13 -25.71 -4.69 -10.01
N TYR A 14 -25.39 -3.40 -10.15
CA TYR A 14 -24.04 -2.86 -9.93
C TYR A 14 -23.60 -3.05 -8.47
N ILE A 15 -24.45 -2.68 -7.51
CA ILE A 15 -24.15 -2.85 -6.07
C ILE A 15 -23.97 -4.33 -5.71
N LEU A 16 -24.79 -5.23 -6.27
CA LEU A 16 -24.64 -6.67 -6.04
C LEU A 16 -23.36 -7.24 -6.66
N ARG A 17 -22.97 -6.77 -7.85
CA ARG A 17 -21.68 -7.13 -8.47
C ARG A 17 -20.50 -6.61 -7.67
N GLN A 18 -20.57 -5.38 -7.17
CA GLN A 18 -19.53 -4.82 -6.29
C GLN A 18 -19.45 -5.57 -4.97
N ARG A 19 -20.59 -5.95 -4.37
CA ARG A 19 -20.61 -6.77 -3.15
C ARG A 19 -20.05 -8.17 -3.37
N ARG A 20 -20.30 -8.76 -4.55
CA ARG A 20 -19.76 -10.07 -4.91
C ARG A 20 -18.25 -10.00 -5.18
N ALA A 21 -17.79 -8.98 -5.91
CA ALA A 21 -16.37 -8.72 -6.12
C ALA A 21 -15.64 -8.45 -4.80
N VAL A 22 -16.19 -7.60 -3.93
CA VAL A 22 -15.66 -7.34 -2.57
C VAL A 22 -15.72 -8.58 -1.69
N LYS A 23 -16.70 -9.48 -1.87
CA LYS A 23 -16.77 -10.75 -1.14
C LYS A 23 -15.73 -11.76 -1.64
N GLU A 24 -15.57 -11.90 -2.95
CA GLU A 24 -14.57 -12.75 -3.59
C GLU A 24 -13.15 -12.22 -3.28
N GLU A 25 -12.94 -10.90 -3.30
CA GLU A 25 -11.72 -10.23 -2.83
C GLU A 25 -11.52 -10.42 -1.33
N ARG A 26 -12.57 -10.32 -0.49
CA ARG A 26 -12.48 -10.61 0.96
C ARG A 26 -12.18 -12.07 1.24
N GLU A 27 -12.66 -13.01 0.44
CA GLU A 27 -12.34 -14.44 0.57
C GLU A 27 -10.90 -14.70 0.12
N THR A 28 -10.43 -13.98 -0.92
CA THR A 28 -9.03 -14.01 -1.39
C THR A 28 -8.08 -13.31 -0.40
N GLN A 29 -8.53 -12.23 0.26
CA GLN A 29 -7.79 -11.43 1.23
C GLN A 29 -7.87 -12.01 2.65
N ALA A 30 -8.95 -12.71 3.01
CA ALA A 30 -9.01 -13.51 4.24
C ALA A 30 -8.13 -14.77 4.15
N ALA A 31 -7.83 -15.25 2.94
CA ALA A 31 -6.79 -16.26 2.71
C ALA A 31 -5.37 -15.67 2.81
N SER A 32 -5.22 -14.34 2.81
CA SER A 32 -3.98 -13.61 3.14
C SER A 32 -4.20 -12.76 4.40
N ALA A 33 -4.44 -13.42 5.54
CA ALA A 33 -4.41 -12.75 6.85
C ALA A 33 -3.19 -11.81 6.92
N ASP A 34 -3.37 -10.60 7.47
CA ASP A 34 -2.26 -9.69 7.71
C ASP A 34 -1.10 -10.49 8.32
N PRO A 35 0.08 -10.52 7.70
CA PRO A 35 1.19 -11.26 8.27
C PRO A 35 1.42 -10.73 9.69
N PRO A 36 1.65 -11.61 10.69
CA PRO A 36 2.00 -11.15 12.03
C PRO A 36 3.16 -10.16 11.91
N PRO A 37 3.24 -9.12 12.78
CA PRO A 37 4.38 -8.21 12.77
C PRO A 37 5.64 -9.07 12.79
N SER A 38 6.40 -9.02 11.70
CA SER A 38 7.57 -9.87 11.58
C SER A 38 8.54 -9.44 12.68
N GLU A 39 8.68 -10.29 13.70
CA GLU A 39 9.87 -10.27 14.54
C GLU A 39 11.03 -10.52 13.58
N CYS A 40 11.71 -9.44 13.22
CA CYS A 40 12.82 -9.44 12.30
C CYS A 40 13.96 -10.13 13.04
N GLY A 41 14.02 -11.47 12.97
CA GLY A 41 14.93 -12.33 13.75
C GLY A 41 16.41 -11.99 13.54
N GLY A 42 16.87 -10.92 14.17
CA GLY A 42 18.22 -10.34 14.05
C GLY A 42 18.54 -9.66 12.70
N LYS A 43 17.70 -9.83 11.67
CA LYS A 43 17.97 -9.30 10.31
C LYS A 43 17.68 -7.82 10.19
N LYS A 44 18.53 -7.09 9.47
CA LYS A 44 18.27 -5.68 9.11
C LYS A 44 17.24 -5.59 7.99
N VAL A 45 16.06 -5.04 8.28
CA VAL A 45 14.93 -4.99 7.33
C VAL A 45 14.76 -3.61 6.73
N ALA A 46 14.54 -3.56 5.43
CA ALA A 46 14.09 -2.36 4.73
C ALA A 46 12.60 -2.46 4.36
N LEU A 47 11.86 -1.36 4.56
CA LEU A 47 10.51 -1.16 4.05
C LEU A 47 10.55 -0.16 2.89
N LEU A 48 10.19 -0.64 1.70
CA LEU A 48 10.11 0.15 0.49
C LEU A 48 8.64 0.44 0.15
N LEU A 49 8.23 1.69 0.24
CA LEU A 49 6.90 2.12 -0.20
C LEU A 49 6.92 2.41 -1.71
N VAL A 50 5.92 1.93 -2.45
CA VAL A 50 5.86 2.12 -3.91
C VAL A 50 4.53 2.70 -4.34
N ASP A 51 4.53 3.88 -4.96
CA ASP A 51 3.36 4.41 -5.67
C ASP A 51 3.57 4.40 -7.20
N HIS A 52 2.65 5.04 -7.92
CA HIS A 52 2.75 5.21 -9.36
C HIS A 52 3.83 6.19 -9.82
N GLY A 53 4.15 7.19 -9.00
CA GLY A 53 4.66 8.48 -9.43
C GLY A 53 3.60 9.34 -10.12
N SER A 54 3.93 10.61 -10.30
CA SER A 54 3.09 11.65 -10.89
C SER A 54 3.95 12.63 -11.69
N ARG A 55 3.33 13.27 -12.67
CA ARG A 55 3.95 14.40 -13.39
C ARG A 55 4.07 15.65 -12.50
N LEU A 56 3.26 15.72 -11.45
CA LEU A 56 3.32 16.80 -10.47
C LEU A 56 4.34 16.46 -9.38
N LYS A 57 5.46 17.18 -9.33
CA LYS A 57 6.53 16.94 -8.34
C LYS A 57 6.01 16.95 -6.90
N ALA A 58 5.14 17.91 -6.55
CA ALA A 58 4.59 18.00 -5.20
C ALA A 58 3.80 16.74 -4.78
N ALA A 59 3.21 16.01 -5.74
CA ALA A 59 2.56 14.74 -5.44
C ALA A 59 3.58 13.62 -5.16
N ASN A 60 4.70 13.61 -5.88
CA ASN A 60 5.78 12.65 -5.65
C ASN A 60 6.43 12.84 -4.29
N ASP A 61 6.54 14.07 -3.80
CA ASP A 61 7.15 14.36 -2.49
C ASP A 61 6.34 13.74 -1.32
N MET A 62 5.03 13.50 -1.50
CA MET A 62 4.14 13.00 -0.44
C MET A 62 4.49 11.58 0.03
N ILE A 63 4.90 10.67 -0.86
CA ILE A 63 5.25 9.31 -0.43
C ILE A 63 6.52 9.30 0.44
N PHE A 64 7.45 10.23 0.18
CA PHE A 64 8.63 10.41 1.02
C PHE A 64 8.27 11.00 2.39
N ASP A 65 7.26 11.86 2.48
CA ASP A 65 6.72 12.31 3.77
C ASP A 65 6.16 11.12 4.57
N VAL A 66 5.41 10.23 3.91
CA VAL A 66 4.90 9.00 4.55
C VAL A 66 6.04 8.09 4.99
N ALA A 67 7.05 7.87 4.15
CA ALA A 67 8.23 7.09 4.50
C ALA A 67 8.95 7.66 5.74
N ARG A 68 9.10 8.99 5.83
CA ARG A 68 9.65 9.67 7.02
C ARG A 68 8.79 9.47 8.27
N LEU A 69 7.47 9.55 8.15
CA LEU A 69 6.55 9.29 9.26
C LEU A 69 6.68 7.86 9.79
N VAL A 70 6.83 6.88 8.90
CA VAL A 70 7.02 5.48 9.26
C VAL A 70 8.39 5.26 9.89
N GLN A 71 9.46 5.83 9.32
CA GLN A 71 10.82 5.78 9.88
C GLN A 71 10.87 6.34 11.31
N GLY A 72 10.14 7.43 11.58
CA GLY A 72 10.05 8.03 12.92
C GLY A 72 9.33 7.17 13.96
N GLN A 73 8.57 6.15 13.54
CA GLN A 73 7.90 5.19 14.42
C GLN A 73 8.72 3.91 14.63
N ARG A 74 9.68 3.63 13.75
CA ARG A 74 10.46 2.40 13.69
C ARG A 74 11.88 2.74 13.23
N ASP A 75 12.72 3.11 14.19
CA ASP A 75 14.14 3.45 14.00
C ASP A 75 15.02 2.22 13.70
N ASP A 76 14.51 1.03 13.97
CA ASP A 76 15.13 -0.26 13.66
C ASP A 76 15.04 -0.65 12.17
N LEU A 77 14.19 0.03 11.39
CA LEU A 77 14.00 -0.24 9.96
C LEU A 77 14.80 0.74 9.09
N ILE A 78 15.14 0.30 7.88
CA ILE A 78 15.48 1.22 6.77
C ILE A 78 14.17 1.52 6.03
N VAL A 79 13.69 2.76 6.00
CA VAL A 79 12.46 3.11 5.28
C VAL A 79 12.76 4.05 4.12
N ASP A 80 12.28 3.70 2.93
CA ASP A 80 12.42 4.54 1.74
C ASP A 80 11.22 4.38 0.80
N ALA A 81 11.17 5.18 -0.26
CA ALA A 81 10.09 5.14 -1.24
C ALA A 81 10.60 5.19 -2.68
N ALA A 82 9.88 4.52 -3.57
CA ALA A 82 10.13 4.53 -5.01
C ALA A 82 8.84 4.81 -5.78
N HIS A 83 9.01 5.25 -7.02
CA HIS A 83 7.94 5.40 -7.99
C HIS A 83 8.01 4.28 -9.03
N MET A 84 6.85 3.78 -9.46
CA MET A 84 6.79 2.67 -10.42
C MET A 84 7.16 3.08 -11.85
N GLU A 85 6.71 4.24 -12.32
CA GLU A 85 6.75 4.55 -13.77
C GLU A 85 7.04 6.02 -14.10
N ILE A 86 6.47 6.97 -13.35
CA ILE A 86 6.37 8.37 -13.84
C ILE A 86 7.50 9.27 -13.34
N ALA A 87 8.12 8.92 -12.21
CA ALA A 87 9.08 9.77 -11.51
C ALA A 87 10.24 8.94 -10.97
N GLU A 88 11.27 9.65 -10.52
CA GLU A 88 12.43 9.08 -9.85
C GLU A 88 12.42 9.43 -8.36
N PRO A 89 13.03 8.61 -7.49
CA PRO A 89 13.74 7.37 -7.79
C PRO A 89 12.81 6.18 -8.11
N ASN A 90 13.25 5.31 -9.02
CA ASN A 90 12.54 4.10 -9.41
C ASN A 90 12.84 2.89 -8.49
N ILE A 91 12.07 1.81 -8.65
CA ILE A 91 12.17 0.61 -7.79
C ILE A 91 13.61 0.04 -7.75
N PRO A 92 14.28 -0.25 -8.88
CA PRO A 92 15.68 -0.69 -8.88
C PRO A 92 16.64 0.21 -8.10
N GLU A 93 16.56 1.53 -8.29
CA GLU A 93 17.45 2.48 -7.61
C GLU A 93 17.31 2.44 -6.09
N VAL A 94 16.08 2.34 -5.60
CA VAL A 94 15.82 2.32 -4.16
C VAL A 94 16.11 0.95 -3.56
N VAL A 95 15.88 -0.14 -4.29
CA VAL A 95 16.35 -1.49 -3.88
C VAL A 95 17.86 -1.47 -3.69
N ASP A 96 18.62 -0.98 -4.68
CA ASP A 96 20.08 -0.83 -4.60
C ASP A 96 20.51 -0.03 -3.37
N LYS A 97 19.82 1.08 -3.10
CA LYS A 97 20.09 1.95 -1.96
C LYS A 97 19.85 1.22 -0.63
N CYS A 98 18.76 0.49 -0.51
CA CYS A 98 18.44 -0.31 0.69
C CYS A 98 19.48 -1.42 0.92
N VAL A 99 19.89 -2.13 -0.14
CA VAL A 99 20.94 -3.16 -0.03
C VAL A 99 22.28 -2.55 0.39
N LYS A 100 22.68 -1.41 -0.21
CA LYS A 100 23.91 -0.68 0.20
C LYS A 100 23.86 -0.17 1.63
N ALA A 101 22.66 0.12 2.16
CA ALA A 101 22.44 0.45 3.56
C ALA A 101 22.48 -0.78 4.50
N GLY A 102 22.68 -1.98 3.96
CA GLY A 102 22.84 -3.23 4.69
C GLY A 102 21.55 -4.01 4.92
N ALA A 103 20.50 -3.76 4.13
CA ALA A 103 19.27 -4.55 4.22
C ALA A 103 19.53 -6.02 3.85
N GLU A 104 19.09 -6.93 4.72
CA GLU A 104 19.11 -8.38 4.52
C GLU A 104 17.75 -8.91 4.06
N LYS A 105 16.67 -8.16 4.36
CA LYS A 105 15.32 -8.39 3.85
C LYS A 105 14.69 -7.08 3.40
N ILE A 106 14.04 -7.06 2.24
CA ILE A 106 13.29 -5.90 1.73
C ILE A 106 11.80 -6.27 1.65
N ILE A 107 10.98 -5.57 2.43
CA ILE A 107 9.52 -5.60 2.33
C ILE A 107 9.10 -4.49 1.40
N VAL A 108 8.49 -4.82 0.27
CA VAL A 108 7.95 -3.85 -0.67
C VAL A 108 6.45 -3.73 -0.47
N HIS A 109 5.98 -2.54 -0.13
CA HIS A 109 4.58 -2.24 0.13
C HIS A 109 3.99 -1.31 -0.94
N PRO A 110 3.08 -1.80 -1.80
CA PRO A 110 2.36 -0.94 -2.74
C PRO A 110 1.48 0.08 -1.99
N TYR A 111 1.84 1.36 -2.07
CA TYR A 111 1.09 2.47 -1.49
C TYR A 111 -0.11 2.84 -2.38
N MET A 112 -1.06 1.91 -2.49
CA MET A 112 -2.29 2.02 -3.30
C MET A 112 -3.52 1.64 -2.48
N LEU A 113 -4.64 2.33 -2.72
CA LEU A 113 -5.88 2.09 -1.97
C LEU A 113 -6.66 0.85 -2.44
N ALA A 114 -6.40 0.34 -3.65
CA ALA A 114 -7.13 -0.78 -4.23
C ALA A 114 -6.19 -1.78 -4.91
N PRO A 115 -6.53 -3.09 -4.91
CA PRO A 115 -5.72 -4.16 -5.50
C PRO A 115 -5.85 -4.20 -7.03
N GLY A 116 -5.51 -3.10 -7.71
CA GLY A 116 -5.49 -3.02 -9.16
C GLY A 116 -4.35 -3.84 -9.79
N ARG A 117 -4.28 -3.83 -11.12
CA ARG A 117 -3.21 -4.50 -11.89
C ARG A 117 -1.80 -4.10 -11.41
N HIS A 118 -1.61 -2.84 -11.10
CA HIS A 118 -0.30 -2.32 -10.71
C HIS A 118 0.19 -2.90 -9.38
N ALA A 119 -0.67 -2.90 -8.35
CA ALA A 119 -0.37 -3.51 -7.06
C ALA A 119 -0.19 -5.03 -7.14
N THR A 120 -1.00 -5.71 -7.97
CA THR A 120 -1.07 -7.18 -7.96
C THR A 120 -0.17 -7.88 -8.99
N LYS A 121 0.33 -7.16 -10.00
CA LYS A 121 1.12 -7.76 -11.09
C LYS A 121 2.35 -6.94 -11.45
N ASP A 122 2.18 -5.65 -11.73
CA ASP A 122 3.27 -4.86 -12.31
C ASP A 122 4.37 -4.59 -11.27
N ILE A 123 4.04 -4.14 -10.05
CA ILE A 123 5.01 -3.94 -8.96
C ILE A 123 5.71 -5.26 -8.57
N PRO A 124 5.01 -6.38 -8.31
CA PRO A 124 5.67 -7.65 -8.03
C PRO A 124 6.69 -8.06 -9.09
N LYS A 125 6.37 -7.86 -10.37
CA LYS A 125 7.28 -8.15 -11.47
C LYS A 125 8.51 -7.23 -11.44
N MET A 126 8.31 -5.92 -11.32
CA MET A 126 9.42 -4.96 -11.28
C MET A 126 10.36 -5.19 -10.09
N VAL A 127 9.81 -5.56 -8.93
CA VAL A 127 10.60 -5.92 -7.74
C VAL A 127 11.40 -7.20 -8.00
N MET A 128 10.78 -8.24 -8.56
CA MET A 128 11.48 -9.47 -8.93
C MET A 128 12.67 -9.19 -9.87
N ASP A 129 12.45 -8.37 -10.90
CA ASP A 129 13.49 -7.99 -11.86
C ASP A 129 14.62 -7.19 -11.18
N ALA A 130 14.30 -6.26 -10.26
CA ALA A 130 15.30 -5.51 -9.49
C ALA A 130 16.11 -6.41 -8.53
N MET A 131 15.44 -7.33 -7.85
CA MET A 131 16.06 -8.24 -6.87
C MET A 131 16.93 -9.31 -7.53
N ALA A 132 16.82 -9.55 -8.84
CA ALA A 132 17.70 -10.47 -9.56
C ALA A 132 19.20 -10.10 -9.44
N SER A 133 19.50 -8.83 -9.19
CA SER A 133 20.88 -8.34 -8.95
C SER A 133 21.35 -8.55 -7.51
N HIS A 134 20.46 -8.95 -6.59
CA HIS A 134 20.71 -9.05 -5.14
C HIS A 134 20.27 -10.42 -4.57
N PRO A 135 20.80 -11.54 -5.08
CA PRO A 135 20.31 -12.89 -4.76
C PRO A 135 20.48 -13.31 -3.29
N SER A 136 21.31 -12.61 -2.51
CA SER A 136 21.51 -12.87 -1.09
C SER A 136 20.54 -12.11 -0.17
N VAL A 137 19.70 -11.24 -0.73
CA VAL A 137 18.75 -10.41 0.02
C VAL A 137 17.35 -10.99 -0.15
N GLU A 138 16.69 -11.28 0.96
CA GLU A 138 15.30 -11.75 0.93
C GLU A 138 14.36 -10.62 0.53
N TYR A 139 13.28 -10.92 -0.17
CA TYR A 139 12.25 -9.92 -0.43
C TYR A 139 10.85 -10.49 -0.38
N GLU A 140 9.90 -9.60 -0.12
CA GLU A 140 8.48 -9.90 -0.07
C GLU A 140 7.71 -8.67 -0.57
N VAL A 141 6.68 -8.90 -1.40
CA VAL A 141 5.78 -7.84 -1.84
C VAL A 141 4.44 -8.06 -1.15
N THR A 142 4.01 -7.11 -0.33
CA THR A 142 2.77 -7.24 0.45
C THR A 142 1.55 -6.89 -0.38
N SER A 143 0.36 -7.14 0.17
CA SER A 143 -0.86 -6.48 -0.29
C SER A 143 -0.74 -4.96 -0.17
N CYS A 144 -1.45 -4.24 -1.04
CA CYS A 144 -1.60 -2.79 -0.92
C CYS A 144 -2.45 -2.42 0.30
N LEU A 145 -2.53 -1.13 0.63
CA LEU A 145 -3.33 -0.61 1.76
C LEU A 145 -4.76 -1.19 1.82
N GLY A 146 -5.46 -1.24 0.68
CA GLY A 146 -6.75 -1.90 0.57
C GLY A 146 -7.80 -1.36 1.56
N ILE A 147 -8.68 -2.25 2.03
CA ILE A 147 -9.68 -1.93 3.05
C ILE A 147 -9.09 -2.18 4.44
N HIS A 148 -8.92 -1.13 5.23
CA HIS A 148 -8.41 -1.21 6.60
C HIS A 148 -9.10 -0.19 7.51
N GLU A 149 -9.37 -0.53 8.77
CA GLU A 149 -10.09 0.33 9.72
C GLU A 149 -9.42 1.70 9.90
N LYS A 150 -8.08 1.72 10.01
CA LYS A 150 -7.29 2.96 10.09
C LYS A 150 -7.44 3.88 8.88
N ILE A 151 -7.71 3.35 7.68
CA ILE A 151 -7.99 4.20 6.51
C ILE A 151 -9.33 4.92 6.70
N GLY A 152 -10.33 4.22 7.23
CA GLY A 152 -11.62 4.83 7.61
C GLY A 152 -11.46 5.92 8.67
N GLN A 153 -10.60 5.71 9.67
CA GLN A 153 -10.28 6.72 10.70
C GLN A 153 -9.65 7.97 10.07
N VAL A 154 -8.63 7.80 9.22
CA VAL A 154 -8.00 8.92 8.51
C VAL A 154 -9.01 9.68 7.65
N VAL A 155 -9.93 8.99 6.96
CA VAL A 155 -10.99 9.64 6.18
C VAL A 155 -11.90 10.50 7.07
N LEU A 156 -12.34 9.98 8.22
CA LEU A 156 -13.19 10.72 9.17
C LEU A 156 -12.47 11.94 9.74
N GLU A 157 -11.20 11.79 10.12
CA GLU A 157 -10.35 12.88 10.60
C GLU A 157 -10.19 13.98 9.56
N ARG A 158 -9.85 13.61 8.32
CA ARG A 158 -9.67 14.55 7.22
C ARG A 158 -10.97 15.21 6.78
N ALA A 159 -12.10 14.55 6.95
CA ALA A 159 -13.43 15.09 6.68
C ALA A 159 -13.97 15.98 7.82
N GLY A 160 -13.29 16.05 8.97
CA GLY A 160 -13.75 16.80 10.15
C GLY A 160 -14.95 16.14 10.85
N LEU A 161 -15.13 14.83 10.67
CA LEU A 161 -16.24 14.04 11.22
C LEU A 161 -15.79 13.10 12.33
N VAL A 162 -14.70 13.44 13.03
CA VAL A 162 -14.28 12.71 14.23
C VAL A 162 -15.40 12.86 15.24
N ALA A 163 -15.95 11.73 15.71
CA ALA A 163 -16.88 11.75 16.83
C ALA A 163 -16.15 12.44 17.98
N GLY A 164 -16.65 13.60 18.41
CA GLY A 164 -16.11 14.28 19.58
C GLY A 164 -16.02 13.26 20.70
N ALA A 165 -14.86 13.16 21.35
CA ALA A 165 -14.73 12.40 22.59
C ALA A 165 -15.92 12.79 23.45
N VAL A 166 -16.79 11.81 23.75
CA VAL A 166 -17.90 12.05 24.65
C VAL A 166 -17.23 12.44 25.96
N ALA A 167 -17.22 13.75 26.26
CA ALA A 167 -16.73 14.25 27.52
C ALA A 167 -17.59 13.58 28.58
N GLY A 168 -17.00 12.61 29.28
CA GLY A 168 -17.65 11.90 30.36
C GLY A 168 -18.15 12.90 31.39
N ALA A 169 -19.44 12.74 31.71
CA ALA A 169 -20.12 13.37 32.83
C ALA A 169 -19.52 12.97 34.17
#